data_AF-A0A269Z9P9-F1
#
_entry.id   AF-A0A269Z9P9-F1
#
_cell.length_a   1.000
_cell.length_b   1.000
_cell.length_c   1.000
_cell.angle_alpha   90.00
_cell.angle_beta   90.00
_cell.angle_gamma   90.00
#
_symmetry.space_group_name_H-M   'P 1'
#
loop_
_entity.id
_entity.type
_entity.pdbx_description
1 polymer ?
#
loop_
_entity_poly.entity_id
_entity_poly.type
_entity_poly.pdbx_seq_one_letter_code
_entity_poly.pdbx_strand_id
1 'polypeptide(L)'
;MSSPRLLLLLLVLTVVTLPWALFTARADLSFGPHEAQYRVTADSRLTLDFGPLGTLLVPAGDYLPLGLGVSVDIGEIPVSGAAEDTTSASGGAADSGGGTIDALGGDIASYASLFSAPQVQIDLIVEGLTREILIRWALAVCLLAGAVVGGIHLLGPARIAALRQGLASRELTAIGAVVVLLLSGVSAIALTRPEPLRPDPAFAGTPLAGSQVTGRLGGIIDQAFTAVRDFSEDNDAFYDAVLAGLRGAWSERPLSGDWTSQGMVPPPAGKAGVSTFVLSSDVHCNIGMARVVGAVTRLSGADALIDAGDVTMTGTSAENYCIDVLGDELPEGLPRMFVKGNHDSQETARHARRSGWTVLDDSTAELAGVRFFGGPDPRRTVFGSGPQLETELTADEYAARLRDEACTADFDVMLVHDPRIVQPALDSGCADYALSGHWHRTVGPEAFGRGVRYVSSTTGGALANALTPGPLKMDATVSIIRVDNRTKRPIDLQIITVSPGEEVSIGPWVRFPEPQPLVADPVEPSE
;
A
#
# COMPACT_ATOMS: atom_id res chain seq x y z
N MET A 1 51.13 28.97 -14.57
CA MET A 1 51.05 27.49 -14.61
C MET A 1 50.59 27.10 -16.01
N SER A 2 51.17 26.10 -16.67
CA SER A 2 50.66 25.64 -17.99
C SER A 2 49.31 24.95 -17.80
N SER A 3 48.35 25.16 -18.72
CA SER A 3 47.00 24.55 -18.68
C SER A 3 46.96 23.08 -18.22
N PRO A 4 47.83 22.16 -18.71
CA PRO A 4 47.81 20.76 -18.28
C PRO A 4 48.19 20.51 -16.80
N ARG A 5 48.97 21.40 -16.17
CA ARG A 5 49.39 21.23 -14.77
C ARG A 5 48.30 21.64 -13.78
N LEU A 6 47.47 22.61 -14.14
CA LEU A 6 46.30 22.99 -13.35
C LEU A 6 45.24 21.89 -13.40
N LEU A 7 45.04 21.31 -14.58
CA LEU A 7 44.10 20.21 -14.80
C LEU A 7 44.48 18.97 -13.99
N LEU A 8 45.77 18.61 -13.96
CA LEU A 8 46.27 17.51 -13.14
C LEU A 8 46.12 17.79 -11.63
N LEU A 9 46.38 19.01 -11.17
CA LEU A 9 46.21 19.39 -9.77
C LEU A 9 44.75 19.28 -9.33
N LEU A 10 43.82 19.81 -10.14
CA LEU A 10 42.40 19.71 -9.87
C LEU A 10 41.95 18.25 -9.85
N LEU A 11 42.40 17.43 -10.80
CA LEU A 11 42.12 15.99 -10.82
C LEU A 11 42.58 15.31 -9.51
N VAL A 12 43.82 15.56 -9.08
CA VAL A 12 44.35 14.97 -7.84
C VAL A 12 43.54 15.43 -6.63
N LEU A 13 43.22 16.72 -6.54
CA LEU A 13 42.39 17.24 -5.45
C LEU A 13 41.01 16.60 -5.45
N THR A 14 40.35 16.51 -6.61
CA THR A 14 39.02 15.88 -6.73
C THR A 14 39.01 14.42 -6.30
N VAL A 15 40.03 13.64 -6.67
CA VAL A 15 40.13 12.22 -6.30
C VAL A 15 40.41 12.06 -4.81
N VAL A 16 41.28 12.88 -4.23
CA VAL A 16 41.69 12.77 -2.83
C VAL A 16 40.59 13.24 -1.87
N THR A 17 39.80 14.25 -2.23
CA THR A 17 38.75 14.78 -1.35
C THR A 17 37.44 14.00 -1.42
N LEU A 18 37.22 13.20 -2.47
CA LEU A 18 35.96 12.48 -2.66
C LEU A 18 35.67 11.46 -1.53
N PRO A 19 36.61 10.59 -1.11
CA PRO A 19 36.37 9.68 0.02
C PRO A 19 36.07 10.43 1.32
N TRP A 20 36.76 11.55 1.58
CA TRP A 20 36.50 12.39 2.74
C TRP A 20 35.08 12.98 2.69
N ALA A 21 34.65 13.51 1.54
CA ALA A 21 33.30 14.04 1.39
C ALA A 21 32.24 12.94 1.56
N LEU A 22 32.49 11.75 1.01
CA LEU A 22 31.60 10.59 1.11
C LEU A 22 31.38 10.16 2.58
N PHE A 23 32.44 9.97 3.35
CA PHE A 23 32.36 9.45 4.73
C PHE A 23 32.09 10.51 5.79
N THR A 24 32.11 11.80 5.44
CA THR A 24 31.78 12.90 6.38
C THR A 24 30.44 13.57 6.10
N ALA A 25 29.79 13.23 5.00
CA ALA A 25 28.45 13.70 4.69
C ALA A 25 27.43 13.18 5.70
N ARG A 26 26.45 14.03 6.01
CA ARG A 26 25.34 13.75 6.91
C ARG A 26 24.07 14.32 6.31
N ALA A 27 23.01 13.53 6.25
CA ALA A 27 21.70 14.02 5.87
C ALA A 27 20.77 13.88 7.08
N ASP A 28 20.19 15.01 7.51
CA ASP A 28 19.18 15.06 8.54
C ASP A 28 17.82 14.98 7.84
N LEU A 29 17.13 13.85 8.01
CA LEU A 29 15.87 13.52 7.34
C LEU A 29 14.96 12.78 8.33
N SER A 30 13.75 12.45 7.94
CA SER A 30 12.83 11.69 8.80
C SER A 30 12.99 10.17 8.63
N PHE A 31 12.72 9.44 9.72
CA PHE A 31 12.47 8.00 9.71
C PHE A 31 11.08 7.74 10.30
N GLY A 32 10.05 7.69 9.43
CA GLY A 32 8.66 7.79 9.89
C GLY A 32 8.46 9.16 10.59
N PRO A 33 7.90 9.22 11.81
CA PRO A 33 7.80 10.47 12.55
C PRO A 33 9.07 10.87 13.31
N HIS A 34 10.12 10.03 13.31
CA HIS A 34 11.36 10.33 14.02
C HIS A 34 12.27 11.25 13.21
N GLU A 35 13.01 12.12 13.89
CA GLU A 35 14.22 12.69 13.30
C GLU A 35 15.26 11.60 13.12
N ALA A 36 15.98 11.59 12.01
CA ALA A 36 17.02 10.61 11.74
C ALA A 36 18.23 11.23 11.02
N GLN A 37 19.42 10.83 11.44
CA GLN A 37 20.66 11.23 10.79
C GLN A 37 21.25 10.08 10.01
N TYR A 38 21.39 10.28 8.69
CA TYR A 38 21.91 9.29 7.75
C TYR A 38 23.39 9.58 7.43
N ARG A 39 24.23 8.55 7.48
CA ARG A 39 25.67 8.64 7.14
C ARG A 39 26.11 7.45 6.31
N VAL A 40 27.06 7.67 5.39
CA VAL A 40 27.68 6.60 4.61
C VAL A 40 28.83 5.96 5.39
N THR A 41 28.87 4.63 5.41
CA THR A 41 29.91 3.82 6.08
C THR A 41 30.60 2.90 5.07
N ALA A 42 31.73 2.28 5.45
CA ALA A 42 32.51 1.39 4.58
C ALA A 42 32.50 -0.08 5.04
N ASP A 43 31.41 -0.47 5.72
CA ASP A 43 31.30 -1.70 6.49
C ASP A 43 30.21 -2.66 5.94
N SER A 44 29.73 -2.37 4.72
CA SER A 44 28.78 -3.18 3.93
C SER A 44 27.52 -3.60 4.70
N ARG A 45 27.04 -2.76 5.62
CA ARG A 45 25.85 -3.01 6.44
C ARG A 45 24.96 -1.78 6.51
N LEU A 46 23.68 -2.01 6.73
CA LEU A 46 22.73 -1.00 7.16
C LEU A 46 22.63 -1.08 8.69
N THR A 47 23.04 -0.03 9.39
CA THR A 47 22.94 0.08 10.84
C THR A 47 21.81 1.03 11.19
N LEU A 48 20.80 0.53 11.90
CA LEU A 48 19.70 1.33 12.47
C LEU A 48 19.94 1.41 13.97
N ASP A 49 20.33 2.58 14.46
CA ASP A 49 20.60 2.84 15.87
C ASP A 49 19.41 3.54 16.53
N PHE A 50 18.80 2.88 17.52
CA PHE A 50 17.68 3.38 18.30
C PHE A 50 18.13 3.87 19.69
N GLY A 51 19.43 4.18 19.85
CA GLY A 51 20.04 4.68 21.05
C GLY A 51 19.99 3.68 22.22
N PRO A 52 19.39 4.02 23.37
CA PRO A 52 19.39 3.15 24.56
C PRO A 52 18.61 1.85 24.38
N LEU A 53 17.79 1.76 23.33
CA LEU A 53 17.07 0.53 22.98
C LEU A 53 18.02 -0.49 22.34
N GLY A 54 19.03 -0.05 21.58
CA GLY A 54 19.99 -0.91 20.90
C GLY A 54 20.03 -0.67 19.40
N THR A 55 20.67 -1.59 18.66
CA THR A 55 20.90 -1.44 17.23
C THR A 55 20.43 -2.66 16.44
N LEU A 56 19.91 -2.42 15.24
CA LEU A 56 19.64 -3.44 14.22
C LEU A 56 20.68 -3.31 13.11
N LEU A 57 21.39 -4.40 12.82
CA LEU A 57 22.44 -4.49 11.83
C LEU A 57 22.00 -5.43 10.71
N VAL A 58 21.78 -4.90 9.52
CA VAL A 58 21.32 -5.65 8.35
C VAL A 58 22.45 -5.78 7.32
N PRO A 59 22.71 -6.97 6.75
CA PRO A 59 23.66 -7.12 5.65
C PRO A 59 23.24 -6.25 4.45
N ALA A 60 24.14 -5.39 3.97
CA ALA A 60 23.85 -4.49 2.84
C ALA A 60 24.57 -4.86 1.54
N GLY A 61 25.32 -5.97 1.53
CA GLY A 61 26.16 -6.36 0.39
C GLY A 61 25.40 -6.57 -0.93
N ASP A 62 24.13 -6.96 -0.86
CA ASP A 62 23.27 -7.16 -2.02
C ASP A 62 22.55 -5.87 -2.46
N TYR A 63 22.52 -4.86 -1.59
CA TYR A 63 21.75 -3.62 -1.77
C TYR A 63 22.62 -2.39 -2.07
N LEU A 64 23.85 -2.35 -1.55
CA LEU A 64 24.77 -1.22 -1.68
C LEU A 64 26.07 -1.64 -2.39
N PRO A 65 26.45 -0.96 -3.49
CA PRO A 65 27.64 -1.32 -4.24
C PRO A 65 28.93 -0.92 -3.51
N LEU A 66 30.06 -1.46 -3.97
CA LEU A 66 31.41 -1.07 -3.55
C LEU A 66 31.72 -1.30 -2.06
N GLY A 67 30.95 -2.14 -1.39
CA GLY A 67 31.11 -2.45 0.03
C GLY A 67 30.71 -1.31 0.97
N LEU A 68 29.94 -0.34 0.47
CA LEU A 68 29.40 0.76 1.27
C LEU A 68 28.27 0.27 2.18
N GLY A 69 28.14 0.94 3.31
CA GLY A 69 27.03 0.80 4.26
C GLY A 69 26.36 2.14 4.50
N VAL A 70 25.27 2.09 5.27
CA VAL A 70 24.57 3.29 5.76
C VAL A 70 24.32 3.13 7.24
N SER A 71 24.62 4.15 8.03
CA SER A 71 24.21 4.26 9.43
C SER A 71 23.09 5.26 9.54
N VAL A 72 22.04 4.90 10.27
CA VAL A 72 20.86 5.71 10.55
C VAL A 72 20.74 5.84 12.07
N ASP A 73 20.98 7.03 12.59
CA ASP A 73 20.77 7.32 14.00
C ASP A 73 19.34 7.84 14.15
N ILE A 74 18.46 7.07 14.78
CA ILE A 74 17.04 7.39 14.95
C ILE A 74 16.84 8.14 16.27
N GLY A 75 16.37 9.38 16.16
CA GLY A 75 16.12 10.31 17.25
C GLY A 75 14.68 10.30 17.75
N GLU A 76 14.31 11.39 18.41
CA GLU A 76 12.99 11.59 19.00
C GLU A 76 11.95 11.99 17.94
N ILE A 77 10.67 11.81 18.26
CA ILE A 77 9.58 12.39 17.46
C ILE A 77 9.49 13.87 17.82
N PRO A 78 9.57 14.81 16.86
CA PRO A 78 9.49 16.24 17.14
C PRO A 78 8.17 16.58 17.84
N VAL A 79 8.25 17.31 18.97
CA VAL A 79 7.05 17.89 19.57
C VAL A 79 6.64 19.13 18.79
N SER A 80 5.51 19.06 18.09
CA SER A 80 4.91 20.21 17.40
C SER A 80 4.64 21.35 18.40
N GLY A 81 5.45 22.42 18.33
CA GLY A 81 5.24 23.64 19.12
C GLY A 81 6.46 24.23 19.85
N ALA A 82 7.67 23.67 19.73
CA ALA A 82 8.85 24.20 20.43
C ALA A 82 9.83 25.03 19.56
N ALA A 83 9.60 25.16 18.25
CA ALA A 83 10.46 25.95 17.38
C ALA A 83 9.62 26.91 16.50
N GLU A 84 10.01 28.19 16.55
CA GLU A 84 9.55 29.33 15.75
C GLU A 84 8.28 30.07 16.23
N ASP A 85 8.45 31.00 17.18
CA ASP A 85 8.27 32.45 16.92
C ASP A 85 8.48 33.30 18.19
N THR A 86 9.70 33.79 18.37
CA THR A 86 9.98 34.96 19.23
C THR A 86 10.13 36.23 18.41
N THR A 87 9.27 36.47 17.43
CA THR A 87 9.04 37.83 16.90
C THR A 87 7.74 37.92 16.11
N SER A 88 6.66 38.38 16.74
CA SER A 88 5.78 39.47 16.28
C SER A 88 4.43 39.45 17.01
N ALA A 89 3.91 40.65 17.25
CA ALA A 89 2.75 40.90 18.08
C ALA A 89 1.40 40.77 17.35
N SER A 90 0.36 40.55 18.17
CA SER A 90 -1.05 40.95 18.05
C SER A 90 -2.06 40.03 17.35
N GLY A 91 -3.02 39.55 18.18
CA GLY A 91 -4.44 39.48 17.84
C GLY A 91 -5.03 38.09 17.63
N GLY A 92 -5.98 37.71 18.48
CA GLY A 92 -6.98 36.68 18.19
C GLY A 92 -7.02 35.52 19.17
N ALA A 93 -8.03 35.51 20.04
CA ALA A 93 -8.37 34.36 20.86
C ALA A 93 -9.01 33.27 19.97
N ALA A 94 -8.41 32.07 19.93
CA ALA A 94 -9.06 30.84 19.51
C ALA A 94 -8.37 29.63 20.16
N ASP A 95 -9.11 29.00 21.06
CA ASP A 95 -9.10 27.60 21.50
C ASP A 95 -7.89 26.71 21.08
N SER A 96 -6.95 26.49 21.99
CA SER A 96 -5.81 25.58 21.80
C SER A 96 -6.10 24.20 22.40
N GLY A 97 -6.85 23.37 21.67
CA GLY A 97 -7.05 21.94 21.95
C GLY A 97 -6.56 21.00 20.84
N GLY A 98 -6.13 21.53 19.68
CA GLY A 98 -5.81 20.74 18.47
C GLY A 98 -4.37 20.22 18.37
N GLY A 99 -3.41 20.78 19.10
CA GLY A 99 -1.98 20.52 18.86
C GLY A 99 -1.53 19.07 19.05
N THR A 100 -2.10 18.34 20.00
CA THR A 100 -1.70 16.95 20.29
C THR A 100 -2.42 15.92 19.42
N ILE A 101 -3.66 16.19 19.01
CA ILE A 101 -4.44 15.30 18.13
C ILE A 101 -3.95 15.45 16.68
N ASP A 102 -3.65 16.67 16.23
CA ASP A 102 -3.09 16.92 14.90
C ASP A 102 -1.66 16.39 14.78
N ALA A 103 -0.84 16.50 15.84
CA ALA A 103 0.49 15.89 15.87
C ALA A 103 0.43 14.36 15.80
N LEU A 104 -0.48 13.73 16.55
CA LEU A 104 -0.66 12.27 16.52
C LEU A 104 -1.18 11.79 15.15
N GLY A 105 -2.05 12.57 14.50
CA GLY A 105 -2.50 12.31 13.13
C GLY A 105 -1.36 12.41 12.11
N GLY A 106 -0.48 13.41 12.26
CA GLY A 106 0.75 13.56 11.46
C GLY A 106 1.74 12.40 11.65
N ASP A 107 1.88 11.90 12.88
CA ASP A 107 2.75 10.76 13.17
C ASP A 107 2.24 9.46 12.55
N ILE A 108 0.93 9.22 12.63
CA ILE A 108 0.28 8.06 12.01
C ILE A 108 0.40 8.12 10.48
N ALA A 109 0.18 9.29 9.88
CA ALA A 109 0.39 9.49 8.44
C ALA A 109 1.86 9.26 8.03
N SER A 110 2.81 9.66 8.89
CA SER A 110 4.24 9.47 8.65
C SER A 110 4.65 7.99 8.72
N TYR A 111 4.15 7.24 9.70
CA TYR A 111 4.32 5.78 9.73
C TYR A 111 3.65 5.11 8.53
N ALA A 112 2.43 5.51 8.20
CA ALA A 112 1.74 4.99 7.03
C ALA A 112 2.56 5.24 5.77
N SER A 113 3.17 6.43 5.60
CA SER A 113 4.02 6.76 4.44
C SER A 113 5.29 5.89 4.34
N LEU A 114 5.97 5.63 5.47
CA LEU A 114 7.16 4.78 5.57
C LEU A 114 6.88 3.36 5.06
N PHE A 115 5.70 2.81 5.37
CA PHE A 115 5.31 1.46 4.93
C PHE A 115 4.62 1.44 3.57
N SER A 116 3.95 2.52 3.16
CA SER A 116 3.13 2.59 1.94
C SER A 116 3.85 3.08 0.69
N ALA A 117 4.93 3.87 0.86
CA ALA A 117 5.72 4.46 -0.22
C ALA A 117 7.22 4.49 0.12
N PRO A 118 7.84 3.32 0.43
CA PRO A 118 9.24 3.26 0.88
C PRO A 118 10.23 3.86 -0.13
N GLN A 119 9.91 3.81 -1.42
CA GLN A 119 10.78 4.37 -2.47
C GLN A 119 10.90 5.88 -2.41
N VAL A 120 9.84 6.61 -2.04
CA VAL A 120 9.90 8.07 -1.89
C VAL A 120 10.88 8.45 -0.79
N GLN A 121 10.89 7.69 0.30
CA GLN A 121 11.83 7.92 1.40
C GLN A 121 13.26 7.57 1.02
N ILE A 122 13.47 6.48 0.27
CA ILE A 122 14.78 6.13 -0.27
C ILE A 122 15.30 7.24 -1.19
N ASP A 123 14.45 7.77 -2.08
CA ASP A 123 14.82 8.86 -2.99
C ASP A 123 15.26 10.11 -2.22
N LEU A 124 14.53 10.48 -1.17
CA LEU A 124 14.90 11.60 -0.29
C LEU A 124 16.24 11.38 0.42
N ILE A 125 16.50 10.15 0.89
CA ILE A 125 17.78 9.78 1.51
C ILE A 125 18.93 9.88 0.51
N VAL A 126 18.74 9.33 -0.68
CA VAL A 126 19.74 9.35 -1.75
C VAL A 126 20.01 10.78 -2.21
N GLU A 127 18.97 11.58 -2.44
CA GLU A 127 19.10 12.98 -2.83
C GLU A 127 19.80 13.81 -1.74
N GLY A 128 19.37 13.67 -0.49
CA GLY A 128 19.94 14.36 0.67
C GLY A 128 21.42 14.06 0.86
N LEU A 129 21.80 12.78 0.86
CA LEU A 129 23.20 12.36 0.96
C LEU A 129 24.01 12.83 -0.25
N THR A 130 23.51 12.64 -1.47
CA THR A 130 24.21 13.06 -2.70
C THR A 130 24.47 14.56 -2.71
N ARG A 131 23.47 15.36 -2.33
CA ARG A 131 23.58 16.81 -2.22
C ARG A 131 24.68 17.22 -1.23
N GLU A 132 24.67 16.66 -0.02
CA GLU A 132 25.66 17.00 1.00
C GLU A 132 27.08 16.56 0.59
N ILE A 133 27.23 15.37 0.01
CA ILE A 133 28.51 14.88 -0.53
C ILE A 133 29.05 15.86 -1.57
N LEU A 134 28.22 16.27 -2.54
CA LEU A 134 28.64 17.18 -3.62
C LEU A 134 29.01 18.56 -3.08
N ILE A 135 28.24 19.10 -2.14
CA ILE A 135 28.53 20.40 -1.52
C ILE A 135 29.87 20.36 -0.79
N ARG A 136 30.08 19.36 0.09
CA ARG A 136 31.34 19.20 0.84
C ARG A 136 32.52 18.97 -0.08
N TRP A 137 32.34 18.16 -1.11
CA TRP A 137 33.36 17.86 -2.09
C TRP A 137 33.77 19.11 -2.87
N ALA A 138 32.80 19.87 -3.37
CA ALA A 138 33.04 21.13 -4.08
C ALA A 138 33.73 22.16 -3.18
N LEU A 139 33.27 22.33 -1.93
CA LEU A 139 33.91 23.23 -0.97
C LEU A 139 35.35 22.83 -0.67
N ALA A 140 35.63 21.54 -0.45
CA ALA A 140 36.98 21.05 -0.20
C ALA A 140 37.91 21.31 -1.39
N VAL A 141 37.44 21.01 -2.62
CA VAL A 141 38.21 21.28 -3.84
C VAL A 141 38.46 22.77 -4.01
N CYS A 142 37.46 23.63 -3.82
CA CYS A 142 37.59 25.08 -3.93
C CYS A 142 38.55 25.67 -2.89
N LEU A 143 38.46 25.25 -1.62
CA LEU A 143 39.34 25.71 -0.55
C LEU A 143 40.79 25.28 -0.78
N LEU A 144 41.01 24.02 -1.14
CA LEU A 144 42.36 23.50 -1.41
C LEU A 144 42.96 24.12 -2.66
N ALA A 145 42.19 24.22 -3.76
CA ALA A 145 42.65 24.88 -4.98
C ALA A 145 42.93 26.37 -4.74
N GLY A 146 42.05 27.06 -4.02
CA GLY A 146 42.21 28.46 -3.64
C GLY A 146 43.44 28.70 -2.76
N ALA A 147 43.70 27.83 -1.79
CA ALA A 147 44.91 27.88 -0.96
C ALA A 147 46.18 27.68 -1.78
N VAL A 148 46.18 26.71 -2.71
CA VAL A 148 47.33 26.45 -3.59
C VAL A 148 47.58 27.64 -4.53
N VAL A 149 46.54 28.14 -5.20
CA VAL A 149 46.65 29.27 -6.14
C VAL A 149 47.02 30.56 -5.39
N GLY A 150 46.33 30.86 -4.29
CA GLY A 150 46.61 32.01 -3.44
C GLY A 150 48.03 32.00 -2.90
N GLY A 151 48.50 30.85 -2.40
CA GLY A 151 49.89 30.66 -1.96
C GLY A 151 50.90 30.93 -3.08
N ILE A 152 50.62 30.48 -4.30
CA ILE A 152 51.46 30.75 -5.48
C ILE A 152 51.53 32.25 -5.79
N HIS A 153 50.40 32.98 -5.69
CA HIS A 153 50.37 34.41 -5.97
C HIS A 153 51.05 35.24 -4.87
N LEU A 154 50.84 34.90 -3.59
CA LEU A 154 51.41 35.59 -2.43
C LEU A 154 52.94 35.42 -2.31
N LEU A 155 53.47 34.24 -2.65
CA LEU A 155 54.90 33.95 -2.51
C LEU A 155 55.73 34.48 -3.69
N GLY A 156 55.16 34.56 -4.88
CA GLY A 156 55.84 35.03 -6.10
C GLY A 156 56.88 34.03 -6.66
N PRO A 157 57.28 34.17 -7.94
CA PRO A 157 58.06 33.16 -8.66
C PRO A 157 59.46 32.93 -8.08
N ALA A 158 60.09 33.97 -7.51
CA ALA A 158 61.43 33.87 -6.92
C ALA A 158 61.44 33.07 -5.59
N ARG A 159 60.47 33.29 -4.70
CA ARG A 159 60.36 32.51 -3.46
C ARG A 159 59.82 31.12 -3.72
N ILE A 160 58.97 30.92 -4.74
CA ILE A 160 58.53 29.58 -5.17
C ILE A 160 59.69 28.78 -5.76
N ALA A 161 60.60 29.40 -6.52
CA ALA A 161 61.80 28.73 -7.02
C ALA A 161 62.76 28.36 -5.88
N ALA A 162 62.95 29.25 -4.90
CA ALA A 162 63.72 28.99 -3.69
C ALA A 162 63.07 27.90 -2.81
N LEU A 163 61.75 27.93 -2.66
CA LEU A 163 60.96 26.88 -2.02
C LEU A 163 61.06 25.59 -2.81
N ARG A 164 61.04 25.58 -4.15
CA ARG A 164 61.22 24.36 -4.97
C ARG A 164 62.61 23.74 -4.81
N GLN A 165 63.65 24.56 -4.72
CA GLN A 165 65.00 24.13 -4.40
C GLN A 165 65.12 23.64 -2.95
N GLY A 166 64.36 24.23 -2.02
CA GLY A 166 64.20 23.76 -0.64
C GLY A 166 63.24 22.57 -0.46
N LEU A 167 62.29 22.35 -1.36
CA LEU A 167 61.33 21.24 -1.41
C LEU A 167 61.98 19.96 -1.97
N ALA A 168 63.18 20.08 -2.53
CA ALA A 168 64.09 18.95 -2.73
C ALA A 168 64.73 18.49 -1.41
N SER A 169 64.56 19.22 -0.30
CA SER A 169 64.90 18.73 1.03
C SER A 169 63.81 17.79 1.55
N ARG A 170 64.23 16.68 2.16
CA ARG A 170 63.38 15.55 2.59
C ARG A 170 62.21 15.95 3.50
N GLU A 171 62.26 17.11 4.17
CA GLU A 171 61.30 17.51 5.20
C GLU A 171 59.95 17.98 4.66
N LEU A 172 59.91 18.71 3.53
CA LEU A 172 58.66 19.19 2.93
C LEU A 172 57.94 18.12 2.11
N THR A 173 58.70 17.22 1.47
CA THR A 173 58.15 15.97 0.92
C THR A 173 57.54 15.10 2.02
N ALA A 174 58.12 15.11 3.22
CA ALA A 174 57.57 14.39 4.36
C ALA A 174 56.25 15.02 4.84
N ILE A 175 56.11 16.35 4.88
CA ILE A 175 54.84 17.00 5.27
C ILE A 175 53.74 16.75 4.23
N GLY A 176 54.03 16.91 2.94
CA GLY A 176 53.05 16.61 1.88
C GLY A 176 52.68 15.13 1.84
N ALA A 177 53.66 14.24 2.01
CA ALA A 177 53.41 12.82 2.18
C ALA A 177 52.56 12.56 3.42
N VAL A 178 52.84 13.18 4.58
CA VAL A 178 52.08 13.03 5.83
C VAL A 178 50.66 13.53 5.68
N VAL A 179 50.39 14.63 4.99
CA VAL A 179 49.01 15.08 4.73
C VAL A 179 48.27 14.11 3.82
N VAL A 180 48.91 13.62 2.75
CA VAL A 180 48.32 12.57 1.90
C VAL A 180 48.14 11.27 2.69
N LEU A 181 49.09 10.90 3.55
CA LEU A 181 49.06 9.70 4.40
C LEU A 181 48.04 9.82 5.53
N LEU A 182 47.76 11.03 6.01
CA LEU A 182 46.70 11.34 6.96
C LEU A 182 45.34 11.33 6.27
N LEU A 183 45.21 11.89 5.07
CA LEU A 183 43.97 11.84 4.28
C LEU A 183 43.66 10.40 3.82
N SER A 184 44.67 9.67 3.36
CA SER A 184 44.55 8.26 3.01
C SER A 184 44.46 7.37 4.25
N GLY A 185 45.06 7.78 5.37
CA GLY A 185 45.02 7.08 6.65
C GLY A 185 43.67 7.21 7.33
N VAL A 186 43.04 8.38 7.30
CA VAL A 186 41.63 8.58 7.71
C VAL A 186 40.70 7.79 6.78
N SER A 187 40.99 7.74 5.47
CA SER A 187 40.26 6.86 4.53
C SER A 187 40.48 5.37 4.82
N ALA A 188 41.68 4.97 5.25
CA ALA A 188 42.01 3.58 5.59
C ALA A 188 41.47 3.15 6.97
N ILE A 189 41.38 4.08 7.93
CA ILE A 189 40.72 3.88 9.23
C ILE A 189 39.21 3.74 9.03
N ALA A 190 38.61 4.47 8.09
CA ALA A 190 37.22 4.24 7.70
C ALA A 190 36.99 2.84 7.07
N LEU A 191 38.05 2.20 6.54
CA LEU A 191 38.02 0.87 5.91
C LEU A 191 38.40 -0.29 6.85
N THR A 192 38.43 -0.08 8.18
CA THR A 192 38.59 -1.19 9.12
C THR A 192 37.46 -2.20 8.91
N ARG A 193 37.80 -3.44 8.57
CA ARG A 193 36.80 -4.49 8.37
C ARG A 193 36.02 -4.67 9.67
N PRO A 194 34.71 -4.45 9.65
CA PRO A 194 33.91 -4.55 10.85
C PRO A 194 33.79 -6.02 11.28
N GLU A 195 33.43 -6.27 12.54
CA GLU A 195 33.19 -7.64 12.99
C GLU A 195 32.09 -8.32 12.15
N PRO A 196 32.23 -9.61 11.83
CA PRO A 196 31.19 -10.37 11.17
C PRO A 196 29.90 -10.29 12.00
N LEU A 197 28.78 -10.03 11.33
CA LEU A 197 27.48 -10.09 11.98
C LEU A 197 27.28 -11.48 12.59
N ARG A 198 26.71 -11.52 13.79
CA ARG A 198 26.20 -12.76 14.38
C ARG A 198 24.71 -12.82 14.06
N PRO A 199 24.29 -13.63 13.07
CA PRO A 199 22.89 -13.70 12.67
C PRO A 199 22.05 -14.11 13.86
N ASP A 200 20.97 -13.38 14.08
CA ASP A 200 19.97 -13.80 15.05
C ASP A 200 19.11 -14.92 14.45
N PRO A 201 18.95 -16.07 15.13
CA PRO A 201 18.03 -17.12 14.70
C PRO A 201 16.61 -16.61 14.46
N ALA A 202 16.18 -15.55 15.15
CA ALA A 202 14.85 -14.95 14.97
C ALA A 202 14.59 -14.49 13.53
N PHE A 203 15.62 -14.12 12.76
CA PHE A 203 15.45 -13.67 11.39
C PHE A 203 15.57 -14.77 10.34
N ALA A 204 15.78 -16.03 10.73
CA ALA A 204 15.92 -17.14 9.79
C ALA A 204 14.63 -17.35 8.97
N GLY A 205 14.75 -17.37 7.64
CA GLY A 205 13.60 -17.51 6.73
C GLY A 205 12.83 -16.21 6.44
N THR A 206 13.29 -15.06 6.95
CA THR A 206 12.69 -13.75 6.71
C THR A 206 13.53 -12.91 5.73
N PRO A 207 12.99 -11.80 5.18
CA PRO A 207 13.78 -10.83 4.41
C PRO A 207 14.96 -10.21 5.20
N LEU A 208 14.95 -10.31 6.53
CA LEU A 208 16.02 -9.83 7.42
C LEU A 208 17.03 -10.94 7.77
N ALA A 209 17.00 -12.10 7.11
CA ALA A 209 17.94 -13.19 7.37
C ALA A 209 19.40 -12.73 7.31
N GLY A 210 20.19 -13.13 8.31
CA GLY A 210 21.58 -12.67 8.47
C GLY A 210 21.74 -11.40 9.29
N SER A 211 20.65 -10.74 9.68
CA SER A 211 20.68 -9.54 10.53
C SER A 211 21.02 -9.87 11.99
N GLN A 212 21.58 -8.90 12.68
CA GLN A 212 21.93 -8.98 14.10
C GLN A 212 21.21 -7.85 14.85
N VAL A 213 20.63 -8.17 16.01
CA VAL A 213 20.11 -7.18 16.94
C VAL A 213 20.98 -7.14 18.19
N THR A 214 21.16 -5.93 18.74
CA THR A 214 21.88 -5.73 20.00
C THR A 214 21.03 -4.93 20.99
N GLY A 215 21.41 -4.97 22.28
CA GLY A 215 20.76 -4.17 23.32
C GLY A 215 19.40 -4.72 23.78
N ARG A 216 18.55 -3.83 24.29
CA ARG A 216 17.20 -4.16 24.80
C ARG A 216 16.22 -4.51 23.67
N LEU A 217 16.51 -4.09 22.45
CA LEU A 217 15.78 -4.46 21.24
C LEU A 217 15.81 -5.97 21.02
N GLY A 218 16.86 -6.69 21.41
CA GLY A 218 16.91 -8.16 21.23
C GLY A 218 15.72 -8.85 21.89
N GLY A 219 15.49 -8.57 23.18
CA GLY A 219 14.37 -9.18 23.91
C GLY A 219 12.99 -8.71 23.45
N ILE A 220 12.87 -7.48 22.91
CA ILE A 220 11.61 -6.96 22.38
C ILE A 220 11.35 -7.52 20.98
N ILE A 221 12.37 -7.65 20.13
CA ILE A 221 12.26 -8.19 18.78
C ILE A 221 12.02 -9.69 18.82
N ASP A 222 12.64 -10.44 19.74
CA ASP A 222 12.33 -11.86 19.92
C ASP A 222 10.85 -12.06 20.29
N GLN A 223 10.33 -11.23 21.19
CA GLN A 223 8.92 -11.26 21.58
C GLN A 223 8.00 -10.78 20.46
N ALA A 224 8.34 -9.70 19.76
CA ALA A 224 7.57 -9.18 18.65
C ALA A 224 7.55 -10.16 17.47
N PHE A 225 8.68 -10.79 17.16
CA PHE A 225 8.79 -11.80 16.11
C PHE A 225 8.05 -13.08 16.49
N THR A 226 8.19 -13.53 17.75
CA THR A 226 7.38 -14.63 18.28
C THR A 226 5.90 -14.29 18.18
N ALA A 227 5.48 -13.09 18.58
CA ALA A 227 4.10 -12.65 18.46
C ALA A 227 3.60 -12.57 17.01
N VAL A 228 4.43 -12.12 16.05
CA VAL A 228 4.08 -12.10 14.63
C VAL A 228 3.97 -13.52 14.06
N ARG A 229 4.90 -14.41 14.43
CA ARG A 229 4.85 -15.82 14.03
C ARG A 229 3.62 -16.51 14.61
N ASP A 230 3.43 -16.40 15.92
CA ASP A 230 2.30 -17.01 16.62
C ASP A 230 0.98 -16.44 16.06
N PHE A 231 0.90 -15.13 15.79
CA PHE A 231 -0.24 -14.52 15.10
C PHE A 231 -0.45 -15.09 13.69
N SER A 232 0.62 -15.32 12.92
CA SER A 232 0.53 -15.92 11.60
C SER A 232 0.07 -17.38 11.67
N GLU A 233 0.61 -18.17 12.60
CA GLU A 233 0.26 -19.58 12.82
C GLU A 233 -1.20 -19.70 13.28
N ASP A 234 -1.63 -18.88 14.23
CA ASP A 234 -3.02 -18.80 14.70
C ASP A 234 -3.97 -18.39 13.57
N ASN A 235 -3.57 -17.41 12.75
CA ASN A 235 -4.35 -16.97 11.61
C ASN A 235 -4.50 -18.08 10.56
N ASP A 236 -3.41 -18.79 10.23
CA ASP A 236 -3.46 -19.89 9.27
C ASP A 236 -4.31 -21.05 9.80
N ALA A 237 -4.18 -21.39 11.09
CA ALA A 237 -4.99 -22.40 11.75
C ALA A 237 -6.49 -22.03 11.71
N PHE A 238 -6.84 -20.77 11.96
CA PHE A 238 -8.21 -20.27 11.86
C PHE A 238 -8.78 -20.49 10.45
N TYR A 239 -8.08 -20.04 9.40
CA TYR A 239 -8.60 -20.18 8.03
C TYR A 239 -8.56 -21.62 7.51
N ASP A 240 -7.64 -22.45 7.99
CA ASP A 240 -7.64 -23.89 7.70
C ASP A 240 -8.87 -24.58 8.30
N ALA A 241 -9.25 -24.22 9.54
CA ALA A 241 -10.48 -24.68 10.17
C ALA A 241 -11.74 -24.21 9.41
N VAL A 242 -11.79 -22.93 9.03
CA VAL A 242 -12.86 -22.36 8.18
C VAL A 242 -12.96 -23.12 6.85
N LEU A 243 -11.85 -23.39 6.17
CA LEU A 243 -11.85 -24.12 4.90
C LEU A 243 -12.29 -25.59 5.08
N ALA A 244 -11.97 -26.23 6.20
CA ALA A 244 -12.49 -27.55 6.54
C ALA A 244 -14.01 -27.52 6.80
N GLY A 245 -14.47 -26.55 7.59
CA GLY A 245 -15.89 -26.30 7.86
C GLY A 245 -16.68 -26.02 6.58
N LEU A 246 -16.13 -25.20 5.68
CA LEU A 246 -16.71 -24.91 4.37
C LEU A 246 -16.92 -26.19 3.56
N ARG A 247 -15.93 -27.09 3.49
CA ARG A 247 -16.08 -28.36 2.75
C ARG A 247 -17.18 -29.24 3.34
N GLY A 248 -17.30 -29.28 4.68
CA GLY A 248 -18.38 -29.99 5.37
C GLY A 248 -19.74 -29.38 5.04
N ALA A 249 -19.91 -28.09 5.34
CA ALA A 249 -21.12 -27.33 5.07
C ALA A 249 -21.53 -27.37 3.60
N TRP A 250 -20.58 -27.41 2.67
CA TRP A 250 -20.86 -27.48 1.24
C TRP A 250 -21.66 -28.72 0.85
N SER A 251 -21.37 -29.86 1.48
CA SER A 251 -22.06 -31.12 1.20
C SER A 251 -23.49 -31.16 1.76
N GLU A 252 -23.73 -30.42 2.84
CA GLU A 252 -25.01 -30.36 3.55
C GLU A 252 -25.87 -29.15 3.16
N ARG A 253 -25.33 -28.26 2.31
CA ARG A 253 -25.98 -26.98 1.97
C ARG A 253 -27.34 -27.18 1.32
N PRO A 254 -28.27 -26.22 1.50
CA PRO A 254 -29.50 -26.21 0.73
C PRO A 254 -29.21 -26.12 -0.78
N LEU A 255 -29.65 -27.11 -1.55
CA LEU A 255 -29.53 -27.14 -3.01
C LEU A 255 -30.75 -26.52 -3.72
N SER A 256 -31.84 -26.31 -2.98
CA SER A 256 -33.05 -25.65 -3.43
C SER A 256 -33.48 -24.63 -2.37
N GLY A 257 -33.96 -23.46 -2.78
CA GLY A 257 -34.68 -22.54 -1.90
C GLY A 257 -36.00 -23.14 -1.42
N ASP A 258 -36.57 -22.58 -0.35
CA ASP A 258 -37.93 -22.90 0.10
C ASP A 258 -38.94 -22.23 -0.87
N TRP A 259 -39.18 -22.89 -2.00
CA TRP A 259 -39.97 -22.34 -3.10
C TRP A 259 -41.46 -22.60 -2.91
N THR A 260 -42.26 -21.57 -2.67
CA THR A 260 -43.72 -21.68 -2.84
C THR A 260 -44.12 -21.51 -4.32
N SER A 261 -45.11 -22.33 -4.72
CA SER A 261 -45.77 -22.67 -6.00
C SER A 261 -45.51 -22.02 -7.40
N GLN A 262 -44.51 -21.18 -7.66
CA GLN A 262 -44.32 -20.55 -8.98
C GLN A 262 -42.96 -20.83 -9.69
N GLY A 263 -42.38 -22.02 -9.45
CA GLY A 263 -41.51 -22.67 -10.45
C GLY A 263 -40.07 -22.98 -10.02
N MET A 264 -39.63 -24.20 -10.35
CA MET A 264 -38.26 -24.71 -10.21
C MET A 264 -37.27 -23.96 -11.12
N VAL A 265 -36.09 -23.64 -10.58
CA VAL A 265 -34.85 -23.52 -11.37
C VAL A 265 -34.21 -24.91 -11.44
N PRO A 266 -33.59 -25.31 -12.58
CA PRO A 266 -33.05 -26.66 -12.74
C PRO A 266 -32.02 -27.02 -11.65
N PRO A 267 -31.82 -28.33 -11.36
CA PRO A 267 -30.77 -28.78 -10.46
C PRO A 267 -29.39 -28.30 -10.98
N PRO A 268 -28.37 -28.22 -10.11
CA PRO A 268 -27.02 -27.75 -10.46
C PRO A 268 -26.23 -28.77 -11.32
N ALA A 269 -26.84 -29.27 -12.39
CA ALA A 269 -26.25 -30.16 -13.37
C ALA A 269 -26.77 -29.83 -14.78
N GLY A 270 -26.21 -28.78 -15.40
CA GLY A 270 -26.48 -28.43 -16.79
C GLY A 270 -26.06 -26.99 -17.12
N LYS A 271 -24.86 -26.80 -17.65
CA LYS A 271 -24.29 -25.50 -18.07
C LYS A 271 -25.01 -24.81 -19.24
N ALA A 272 -26.15 -25.34 -19.70
CA ALA A 272 -26.84 -24.76 -20.85
C ALA A 272 -27.66 -23.54 -20.41
N GLY A 273 -27.03 -22.36 -20.43
CA GLY A 273 -27.71 -21.08 -20.37
C GLY A 273 -27.79 -20.39 -18.99
N VAL A 274 -26.95 -20.78 -18.03
CA VAL A 274 -26.80 -20.04 -16.74
C VAL A 274 -25.32 -19.75 -16.51
N SER A 275 -25.01 -18.50 -16.16
CA SER A 275 -23.69 -18.10 -15.67
C SER A 275 -23.70 -17.98 -14.15
N THR A 276 -22.68 -18.52 -13.50
CA THR A 276 -22.53 -18.48 -12.04
C THR A 276 -21.36 -17.58 -11.65
N PHE A 277 -21.62 -16.60 -10.81
CA PHE A 277 -20.65 -15.63 -10.32
C PHE A 277 -20.42 -15.84 -8.83
N VAL A 278 -19.18 -15.69 -8.38
CA VAL A 278 -18.90 -15.38 -6.97
C VAL A 278 -18.79 -13.87 -6.84
N LEU A 279 -19.46 -13.30 -5.83
CA LEU A 279 -19.37 -11.88 -5.47
C LEU A 279 -18.63 -11.76 -4.14
N SER A 280 -17.54 -11.00 -4.15
CA SER A 280 -16.83 -10.48 -2.97
C SER A 280 -16.98 -8.96 -2.88
N SER A 281 -16.85 -8.42 -1.67
CA SER A 281 -16.81 -6.97 -1.42
C SER A 281 -16.20 -6.71 -0.06
N ASP A 282 -15.52 -5.58 0.13
CA ASP A 282 -14.98 -5.17 1.43
C ASP A 282 -14.11 -6.27 2.03
N VAL A 283 -13.21 -6.82 1.22
CA VAL A 283 -12.19 -7.81 1.63
C VAL A 283 -11.23 -7.17 2.63
N HIS A 284 -10.96 -5.87 2.49
CA HIS A 284 -10.23 -5.07 3.48
C HIS A 284 -8.89 -5.73 3.86
N CYS A 285 -8.19 -6.22 2.84
CA CYS A 285 -6.94 -6.95 2.93
C CYS A 285 -6.94 -8.16 3.88
N ASN A 286 -8.09 -8.83 4.04
CA ASN A 286 -8.14 -10.11 4.72
C ASN A 286 -7.69 -11.24 3.78
N ILE A 287 -6.38 -11.50 3.77
CA ILE A 287 -5.77 -12.55 2.94
C ILE A 287 -6.25 -13.96 3.28
N GLY A 288 -6.75 -14.20 4.50
CA GLY A 288 -7.33 -15.49 4.86
C GLY A 288 -8.67 -15.72 4.20
N MET A 289 -9.52 -14.69 4.18
CA MET A 289 -10.79 -14.75 3.44
C MET A 289 -10.60 -14.81 1.93
N ALA A 290 -9.50 -14.31 1.37
CA ALA A 290 -9.17 -14.55 -0.05
C ALA A 290 -9.08 -16.06 -0.37
N ARG A 291 -8.51 -16.87 0.53
CA ARG A 291 -8.49 -18.35 0.40
C ARG A 291 -9.90 -18.93 0.38
N VAL A 292 -10.79 -18.38 1.20
CA VAL A 292 -12.21 -18.79 1.27
C VAL A 292 -12.94 -18.40 -0.02
N VAL A 293 -12.73 -17.21 -0.57
CA VAL A 293 -13.27 -16.78 -1.88
C VAL A 293 -12.82 -17.73 -2.99
N GLY A 294 -11.52 -18.07 -3.04
CA GLY A 294 -10.99 -19.04 -3.98
C GLY A 294 -11.61 -20.43 -3.83
N ALA A 295 -11.83 -20.89 -2.60
CA ALA A 295 -12.48 -22.17 -2.31
C ALA A 295 -13.96 -22.19 -2.74
N VAL A 296 -14.73 -21.15 -2.43
CA VAL A 296 -16.13 -21.01 -2.87
C VAL A 296 -16.22 -20.96 -4.40
N THR A 297 -15.31 -20.25 -5.05
CA THR A 297 -15.21 -20.17 -6.52
C THR A 297 -15.00 -21.56 -7.15
N ARG A 298 -14.05 -22.35 -6.60
CA ARG A 298 -13.82 -23.74 -7.05
C ARG A 298 -15.02 -24.66 -6.79
N LEU A 299 -15.59 -24.59 -5.58
CA LEU A 299 -16.67 -25.48 -5.15
C LEU A 299 -17.99 -25.21 -5.88
N SER A 300 -18.28 -23.93 -6.19
CA SER A 300 -19.45 -23.52 -6.98
C SER A 300 -19.31 -23.83 -8.47
N GLY A 301 -18.08 -24.00 -8.96
CA GLY A 301 -17.80 -24.06 -10.39
C GLY A 301 -18.16 -22.76 -11.09
N ALA A 302 -17.96 -21.63 -10.41
CA ALA A 302 -18.25 -20.31 -10.94
C ALA A 302 -17.52 -20.05 -12.26
N ASP A 303 -18.19 -19.33 -13.14
CA ASP A 303 -17.68 -18.93 -14.45
C ASP A 303 -16.87 -17.64 -14.36
N ALA A 304 -17.06 -16.84 -13.32
CA ALA A 304 -16.28 -15.63 -13.04
C ALA A 304 -16.38 -15.16 -11.57
N LEU A 305 -15.43 -14.32 -11.15
CA LEU A 305 -15.48 -13.55 -9.90
C LEU A 305 -15.86 -12.08 -10.19
N ILE A 306 -16.72 -11.51 -9.36
CA ILE A 306 -17.00 -10.08 -9.30
C ILE A 306 -16.55 -9.59 -7.91
N ASP A 307 -15.74 -8.53 -7.87
CA ASP A 307 -15.41 -7.83 -6.63
C ASP A 307 -16.02 -6.42 -6.66
N ALA A 308 -16.87 -6.12 -5.67
CA ALA A 308 -17.59 -4.86 -5.55
C ALA A 308 -16.80 -3.76 -4.81
N GLY A 309 -15.48 -3.90 -4.69
CA GLY A 309 -14.58 -2.88 -4.17
C GLY A 309 -14.20 -3.08 -2.72
N ASP A 310 -13.31 -2.20 -2.24
CA ASP A 310 -12.70 -2.23 -0.92
C ASP A 310 -11.89 -3.52 -0.70
N VAL A 311 -11.04 -3.87 -1.67
CA VAL A 311 -10.07 -4.97 -1.50
C VAL A 311 -8.97 -4.56 -0.52
N THR A 312 -8.62 -3.28 -0.47
CA THR A 312 -7.60 -2.72 0.42
C THR A 312 -8.22 -2.07 1.67
N MET A 313 -7.43 -1.84 2.73
CA MET A 313 -7.87 -1.11 3.93
C MET A 313 -7.63 0.39 3.81
N THR A 314 -6.60 0.80 3.08
CA THR A 314 -6.23 2.20 2.96
C THR A 314 -6.10 2.63 1.51
N GLY A 315 -5.75 1.72 0.60
CA GLY A 315 -5.54 2.03 -0.83
C GLY A 315 -4.11 2.49 -1.10
N THR A 316 -3.16 1.97 -0.34
CA THR A 316 -1.72 2.23 -0.52
C THR A 316 -1.13 1.32 -1.60
N SER A 317 0.02 1.70 -2.16
CA SER A 317 0.69 0.87 -3.15
C SER A 317 1.16 -0.49 -2.59
N ALA A 318 1.48 -0.55 -1.30
CA ALA A 318 1.85 -1.80 -0.61
C ALA A 318 0.66 -2.78 -0.50
N GLU A 319 -0.56 -2.26 -0.31
CA GLU A 319 -1.78 -3.07 -0.25
C GLU A 319 -2.22 -3.61 -1.61
N ASN A 320 -1.56 -3.25 -2.71
CA ASN A 320 -1.77 -3.91 -4.00
C ASN A 320 -1.50 -5.42 -3.92
N TYR A 321 -0.67 -5.86 -2.97
CA TYR A 321 -0.51 -7.27 -2.63
C TYR A 321 -1.84 -7.98 -2.31
N CYS A 322 -2.82 -7.29 -1.71
CA CYS A 322 -4.11 -7.87 -1.37
C CYS A 322 -4.96 -8.17 -2.63
N ILE A 323 -4.82 -7.36 -3.69
CA ILE A 323 -5.41 -7.63 -5.02
C ILE A 323 -4.76 -8.86 -5.65
N ASP A 324 -3.44 -8.99 -5.53
CA ASP A 324 -2.69 -10.12 -6.09
C ASP A 324 -3.06 -11.42 -5.38
N VAL A 325 -3.08 -11.45 -4.04
CA VAL A 325 -3.50 -12.62 -3.25
C VAL A 325 -4.94 -13.04 -3.59
N LEU A 326 -5.87 -12.08 -3.69
CA LEU A 326 -7.23 -12.39 -4.09
C LEU A 326 -7.29 -13.00 -5.50
N GLY A 327 -6.49 -12.48 -6.43
CA GLY A 327 -6.40 -12.99 -7.80
C GLY A 327 -5.76 -14.38 -7.90
N ASP A 328 -4.72 -14.63 -7.10
CA ASP A 328 -3.93 -15.87 -7.08
C ASP A 328 -4.71 -17.05 -6.47
N GLU A 329 -5.66 -16.76 -5.57
CA GLU A 329 -6.55 -17.77 -4.99
C GLU A 329 -7.60 -18.31 -5.98
N LEU A 330 -7.79 -17.66 -7.14
CA LEU A 330 -8.77 -18.06 -8.14
C LEU A 330 -8.26 -19.17 -9.06
N PRO A 331 -9.17 -19.99 -9.64
CA PRO A 331 -8.80 -20.90 -10.72
C PRO A 331 -8.06 -20.17 -11.85
N GLU A 332 -7.06 -20.83 -12.42
CA GLU A 332 -6.27 -20.30 -13.52
C GLU A 332 -7.16 -19.89 -14.70
N GLY A 333 -6.97 -18.67 -15.20
CA GLY A 333 -7.72 -18.12 -16.33
C GLY A 333 -9.18 -17.75 -16.03
N LEU A 334 -9.64 -17.86 -14.78
CA LEU A 334 -10.99 -17.42 -14.41
C LEU A 334 -11.15 -15.90 -14.68
N PRO A 335 -12.16 -15.49 -15.48
CA PRO A 335 -12.50 -14.08 -15.64
C PRO A 335 -12.85 -13.44 -14.30
N ARG A 336 -12.39 -12.20 -14.11
CA ARG A 336 -12.59 -11.45 -12.87
C ARG A 336 -12.78 -9.97 -13.13
N MET A 337 -13.71 -9.38 -12.38
CA MET A 337 -14.10 -7.98 -12.51
C MET A 337 -13.98 -7.26 -11.17
N PHE A 338 -13.61 -5.99 -11.21
CA PHE A 338 -13.43 -5.15 -10.03
C PHE A 338 -14.01 -3.75 -10.27
N VAL A 339 -14.63 -3.17 -9.25
CA VAL A 339 -14.94 -1.73 -9.19
C VAL A 339 -14.23 -1.13 -7.97
N LYS A 340 -13.65 0.06 -8.12
CA LYS A 340 -12.91 0.70 -7.03
C LYS A 340 -13.86 1.11 -5.89
N GLY A 341 -13.60 0.68 -4.67
CA GLY A 341 -14.28 1.18 -3.47
C GLY A 341 -13.69 2.48 -2.93
N ASN A 342 -14.17 2.94 -1.78
CA ASN A 342 -13.64 4.15 -1.14
C ASN A 342 -12.35 3.88 -0.35
N HIS A 343 -12.08 2.66 0.10
CA HIS A 343 -10.77 2.31 0.69
C HIS A 343 -9.73 2.00 -0.39
N ASP A 344 -10.15 1.71 -1.62
CA ASP A 344 -9.23 1.56 -2.74
C ASP A 344 -8.85 2.90 -3.37
N SER A 345 -7.67 2.92 -3.99
CA SER A 345 -7.16 4.10 -4.71
C SER A 345 -7.21 3.95 -6.22
N GLN A 346 -7.01 5.06 -6.93
CA GLN A 346 -6.72 5.02 -8.37
C GLN A 346 -5.50 4.16 -8.70
N GLU A 347 -4.51 4.07 -7.80
CA GLU A 347 -3.39 3.13 -8.00
C GLU A 347 -3.82 1.68 -7.83
N THR A 348 -4.68 1.38 -6.86
CA THR A 348 -5.28 0.05 -6.67
C THR A 348 -6.03 -0.40 -7.93
N ALA A 349 -6.85 0.49 -8.50
CA ALA A 349 -7.56 0.24 -9.75
C ALA A 349 -6.60 0.05 -10.95
N ARG A 350 -5.52 0.84 -11.05
CA ARG A 350 -4.48 0.63 -12.08
C ARG A 350 -3.74 -0.69 -11.90
N HIS A 351 -3.43 -1.07 -10.66
CA HIS A 351 -2.79 -2.33 -10.35
C HIS A 351 -3.66 -3.52 -10.71
N ALA A 352 -4.94 -3.52 -10.31
CA ALA A 352 -5.90 -4.55 -10.68
C ALA A 352 -5.96 -4.77 -12.21
N ARG A 353 -5.99 -3.69 -13.02
CA ARG A 353 -5.91 -3.79 -14.48
C ARG A 353 -4.63 -4.48 -14.96
N ARG A 354 -3.47 -4.12 -14.40
CA ARG A 354 -2.17 -4.74 -14.75
C ARG A 354 -2.10 -6.21 -14.33
N SER A 355 -2.74 -6.57 -13.23
CA SER A 355 -2.88 -7.94 -12.73
C SER A 355 -3.98 -8.75 -13.42
N GLY A 356 -4.56 -8.22 -14.52
CA GLY A 356 -5.49 -8.96 -15.38
C GLY A 356 -6.95 -8.97 -14.92
N TRP A 357 -7.34 -8.02 -14.06
CA TRP A 357 -8.75 -7.78 -13.74
C TRP A 357 -9.40 -6.86 -14.78
N THR A 358 -10.65 -7.14 -15.12
CA THR A 358 -11.51 -6.19 -15.82
C THR A 358 -11.99 -5.14 -14.83
N VAL A 359 -11.49 -3.91 -14.92
CA VAL A 359 -11.86 -2.84 -14.00
C VAL A 359 -12.88 -1.91 -14.63
N LEU A 360 -14.06 -1.79 -14.00
CA LEU A 360 -15.10 -0.84 -14.41
C LEU A 360 -14.74 0.57 -13.93
N ASP A 361 -14.69 1.51 -14.87
CA ASP A 361 -14.37 2.92 -14.63
C ASP A 361 -15.16 3.80 -15.59
N ASP A 362 -16.38 4.17 -15.16
CA ASP A 362 -17.40 4.84 -15.98
C ASP A 362 -17.61 4.11 -17.32
N SER A 363 -17.74 2.77 -17.25
CA SER A 363 -17.61 1.91 -18.43
C SER A 363 -18.47 0.64 -18.35
N THR A 364 -18.71 0.04 -19.51
CA THR A 364 -19.35 -1.27 -19.64
C THR A 364 -18.31 -2.33 -20.02
N ALA A 365 -18.39 -3.51 -19.40
CA ALA A 365 -17.61 -4.68 -19.80
C ALA A 365 -18.41 -5.98 -19.64
N GLU A 366 -18.11 -6.98 -20.47
CA GLU A 366 -18.75 -8.30 -20.40
C GLU A 366 -17.93 -9.28 -19.56
N LEU A 367 -18.61 -10.06 -18.73
CA LEU A 367 -18.04 -11.12 -17.91
C LEU A 367 -18.94 -12.36 -17.97
N ALA A 368 -18.41 -13.49 -18.43
CA ALA A 368 -19.16 -14.75 -18.60
C ALA A 368 -20.52 -14.56 -19.31
N GLY A 369 -20.57 -13.74 -20.36
CA GLY A 369 -21.79 -13.49 -21.14
C GLY A 369 -22.79 -12.52 -20.51
N VAL A 370 -22.45 -11.83 -19.44
CA VAL A 370 -23.28 -10.80 -18.79
C VAL A 370 -22.55 -9.46 -18.84
N ARG A 371 -23.24 -8.39 -19.22
CA ARG A 371 -22.65 -7.06 -19.34
C ARG A 371 -22.88 -6.26 -18.06
N PHE A 372 -21.79 -5.75 -17.52
CA PHE A 372 -21.80 -4.93 -16.32
C PHE A 372 -21.45 -3.50 -16.67
N PHE A 373 -22.18 -2.54 -16.10
CA PHE A 373 -21.85 -1.12 -16.13
C PHE A 373 -21.56 -0.63 -14.72
N GLY A 374 -20.55 0.22 -14.57
CA GLY A 374 -20.14 0.68 -13.25
C GLY A 374 -19.04 1.73 -13.30
N GLY A 375 -18.78 2.32 -12.15
CA GLY A 375 -17.73 3.31 -11.98
C GLY A 375 -17.19 3.34 -10.55
N PRO A 376 -15.99 3.91 -10.34
CA PRO A 376 -15.34 3.99 -9.04
C PRO A 376 -16.15 4.75 -7.99
N ASP A 377 -15.93 4.47 -6.71
CA ASP A 377 -16.30 5.42 -5.67
C ASP A 377 -15.46 6.71 -5.84
N PRO A 378 -16.07 7.91 -5.90
CA PRO A 378 -15.33 9.16 -6.12
C PRO A 378 -14.49 9.61 -4.91
N ARG A 379 -14.59 8.90 -3.78
CA ARG A 379 -13.91 9.21 -2.53
C ARG A 379 -12.73 8.30 -2.27
N ARG A 380 -11.91 8.71 -1.29
CA ARG A 380 -10.91 7.90 -0.61
C ARG A 380 -11.02 8.00 0.91
N THR A 381 -11.10 6.87 1.58
CA THR A 381 -10.97 6.74 3.02
C THR A 381 -9.61 6.14 3.32
N VAL A 382 -8.75 6.93 3.95
CA VAL A 382 -7.47 6.46 4.48
C VAL A 382 -7.70 6.05 5.94
N PHE A 383 -7.30 4.85 6.33
CA PHE A 383 -7.51 4.35 7.69
C PHE A 383 -6.96 5.33 8.74
N GLY A 384 -7.76 5.61 9.78
CA GLY A 384 -7.42 6.61 10.81
C GLY A 384 -7.69 8.06 10.40
N SER A 385 -8.19 8.30 9.18
CA SER A 385 -8.63 9.61 8.71
C SER A 385 -10.07 9.57 8.19
N GLY A 386 -10.70 10.74 8.06
CA GLY A 386 -12.03 10.84 7.44
C GLY A 386 -12.00 10.63 5.92
N PRO A 387 -13.18 10.44 5.29
CA PRO A 387 -13.28 10.34 3.84
C PRO A 387 -12.83 11.66 3.18
N GLN A 388 -11.97 11.53 2.18
CA GLN A 388 -11.48 12.60 1.33
C GLN A 388 -12.04 12.41 -0.08
N LEU A 389 -12.12 13.49 -0.85
CA LEU A 389 -12.46 13.38 -2.26
C LEU A 389 -11.22 12.92 -3.04
N GLU A 390 -11.36 11.87 -3.85
CA GLU A 390 -10.31 11.45 -4.80
C GLU A 390 -10.56 12.06 -6.19
N THR A 391 -11.80 12.45 -6.47
CA THR A 391 -12.22 13.19 -7.66
C THR A 391 -12.80 14.56 -7.27
N GLU A 392 -12.96 15.47 -8.21
CA GLU A 392 -13.57 16.79 -7.96
C GLU A 392 -15.09 16.74 -7.70
N LEU A 393 -15.71 15.55 -7.75
CA LEU A 393 -17.15 15.38 -7.58
C LEU A 393 -17.47 14.81 -6.20
N THR A 394 -18.49 15.39 -5.55
CA THR A 394 -19.13 14.75 -4.40
C THR A 394 -19.82 13.45 -4.82
N ALA A 395 -20.12 12.59 -3.84
CA ALA A 395 -20.81 11.32 -4.10
C ALA A 395 -22.17 11.53 -4.81
N ASP A 396 -22.91 12.58 -4.44
CA ASP A 396 -24.22 12.88 -5.02
C ASP A 396 -24.10 13.41 -6.46
N GLU A 397 -23.14 14.30 -6.74
CA GLU A 397 -22.88 14.80 -8.09
C GLU A 397 -22.41 13.67 -9.02
N TYR A 398 -21.54 12.80 -8.52
CA TYR A 398 -21.07 11.64 -9.24
C TYR A 398 -22.20 10.65 -9.51
N ALA A 399 -23.07 10.38 -8.53
CA ALA A 399 -24.23 9.51 -8.70
C ALA A 399 -25.21 10.04 -9.77
N ALA A 400 -25.43 11.35 -9.82
CA ALA A 400 -26.26 11.97 -10.86
C ALA A 400 -25.64 11.80 -12.25
N ARG A 401 -24.32 12.00 -12.39
CA ARG A 401 -23.60 11.79 -13.64
C ARG A 401 -23.64 10.33 -14.09
N LEU A 402 -23.33 9.40 -13.19
CA LEU A 402 -23.30 7.97 -13.49
C LEU A 402 -24.68 7.43 -13.87
N ARG A 403 -25.76 7.97 -13.28
CA ARG A 403 -27.13 7.71 -13.73
C ARG A 403 -27.33 8.11 -15.19
N ASP A 404 -26.93 9.32 -15.56
CA ASP A 404 -27.16 9.83 -16.94
C ASP A 404 -26.43 8.96 -17.96
N GLU A 405 -25.22 8.49 -17.63
CA GLU A 405 -24.48 7.52 -18.43
C GLU A 405 -25.21 6.17 -18.50
N ALA A 406 -25.66 5.63 -17.35
CA ALA A 406 -26.43 4.39 -17.28
C ALA A 406 -27.67 4.42 -18.18
N CYS A 407 -28.41 5.53 -18.23
CA CYS A 407 -29.61 5.66 -19.05
C CYS A 407 -29.35 5.52 -20.57
N THR A 408 -28.10 5.61 -21.00
CA THR A 408 -27.69 5.49 -22.41
C THR A 408 -26.79 4.28 -22.68
N ALA A 409 -26.24 3.67 -21.64
CA ALA A 409 -25.40 2.49 -21.73
C ALA A 409 -26.24 1.22 -21.97
N ASP A 410 -25.66 0.25 -22.67
CA ASP A 410 -26.28 -1.04 -22.92
C ASP A 410 -25.63 -2.10 -22.01
N PHE A 411 -26.31 -2.44 -20.92
CA PHE A 411 -25.81 -3.33 -19.87
C PHE A 411 -26.95 -4.13 -19.23
N ASP A 412 -26.60 -5.17 -18.48
CA ASP A 412 -27.55 -6.08 -17.85
C ASP A 412 -27.60 -5.87 -16.32
N VAL A 413 -26.46 -5.62 -15.69
CA VAL A 413 -26.33 -5.41 -14.24
C VAL A 413 -25.41 -4.23 -13.93
N MET A 414 -25.81 -3.34 -13.01
CA MET A 414 -24.95 -2.27 -12.52
C MET A 414 -24.07 -2.77 -11.37
N LEU A 415 -22.78 -2.41 -11.36
CA LEU A 415 -21.82 -2.75 -10.31
C LEU A 415 -21.14 -1.48 -9.80
N VAL A 416 -21.43 -1.09 -8.57
CA VAL A 416 -20.81 0.07 -7.91
C VAL A 416 -20.67 -0.23 -6.43
N HIS A 417 -19.56 0.21 -5.84
CA HIS A 417 -19.25 -0.07 -4.44
C HIS A 417 -20.31 0.46 -3.46
N ASP A 418 -20.57 1.78 -3.44
CA ASP A 418 -21.54 2.39 -2.52
C ASP A 418 -22.98 2.34 -3.09
N PRO A 419 -23.93 1.70 -2.39
CA PRO A 419 -25.33 1.64 -2.82
C PRO A 419 -25.99 3.01 -3.03
N ARG A 420 -25.50 4.08 -2.38
CA ARG A 420 -25.99 5.45 -2.58
C ARG A 420 -25.74 5.97 -3.98
N ILE A 421 -24.65 5.54 -4.62
CA ILE A 421 -24.28 5.97 -5.97
C ILE A 421 -25.17 5.30 -7.02
N VAL A 422 -25.61 4.07 -6.75
CA VAL A 422 -26.53 3.31 -7.61
C VAL A 422 -27.95 3.86 -7.56
N GLN A 423 -28.38 4.37 -6.41
CA GLN A 423 -29.78 4.70 -6.15
C GLN A 423 -30.45 5.56 -7.24
N PRO A 424 -29.85 6.66 -7.74
CA PRO A 424 -30.47 7.46 -8.80
C PRO A 424 -30.74 6.69 -10.10
N ALA A 425 -29.92 5.69 -10.45
CA ALA A 425 -30.11 4.85 -11.62
C ALA A 425 -31.29 3.86 -11.44
N LEU A 426 -31.43 3.28 -10.24
CA LEU A 426 -32.58 2.41 -9.92
C LEU A 426 -33.89 3.21 -9.84
N ASP A 427 -33.88 4.41 -9.24
CA ASP A 427 -35.08 5.26 -9.10
C ASP A 427 -35.60 5.77 -10.46
N SER A 428 -34.69 6.05 -11.39
CA SER A 428 -35.00 6.50 -12.76
C SER A 428 -35.35 5.37 -13.71
N GLY A 429 -35.14 4.10 -13.32
CA GLY A 429 -35.35 2.94 -14.20
C GLY A 429 -34.26 2.79 -15.27
N CYS A 430 -33.10 3.42 -15.06
CA CYS A 430 -31.94 3.29 -15.95
C CYS A 430 -31.09 2.06 -15.62
N ALA A 431 -31.32 1.40 -14.48
CA ALA A 431 -30.77 0.09 -14.14
C ALA A 431 -31.89 -0.83 -13.63
N ASP A 432 -31.94 -2.05 -14.15
CA ASP A 432 -32.86 -3.09 -13.68
C ASP A 432 -32.34 -3.80 -12.43
N TYR A 433 -31.02 -4.06 -12.39
CA TYR A 433 -30.35 -4.79 -11.30
C TYR A 433 -29.08 -4.07 -10.90
N ALA A 434 -28.77 -4.06 -9.60
CA ALA A 434 -27.52 -3.53 -9.10
C ALA A 434 -26.91 -4.35 -7.96
N LEU A 435 -25.58 -4.46 -7.99
CA LEU A 435 -24.75 -5.11 -6.98
C LEU A 435 -23.81 -4.09 -6.34
N SER A 436 -23.73 -4.12 -5.02
CA SER A 436 -22.92 -3.18 -4.22
C SER A 436 -22.38 -3.82 -2.94
N GLY A 437 -21.54 -3.07 -2.22
CA GLY A 437 -20.97 -3.41 -0.91
C GLY A 437 -21.05 -2.24 0.07
N HIS A 438 -19.92 -1.83 0.64
CA HIS A 438 -19.70 -0.61 1.44
C HIS A 438 -20.33 -0.60 2.85
N TRP A 439 -21.56 -1.11 2.99
CA TRP A 439 -22.29 -1.01 4.26
C TRP A 439 -21.92 -2.07 5.29
N HIS A 440 -21.09 -3.05 4.90
CA HIS A 440 -20.70 -4.20 5.72
C HIS A 440 -21.90 -4.97 6.27
N ARG A 441 -23.06 -4.90 5.61
CA ARG A 441 -24.28 -5.63 5.96
C ARG A 441 -25.03 -6.03 4.71
N THR A 442 -25.69 -7.17 4.77
CA THR A 442 -26.48 -7.66 3.66
C THR A 442 -27.78 -6.88 3.55
N VAL A 443 -28.11 -6.42 2.35
CA VAL A 443 -29.44 -5.88 2.01
C VAL A 443 -29.92 -6.54 0.72
N GLY A 444 -31.17 -7.01 0.74
CA GLY A 444 -31.77 -7.66 -0.41
C GLY A 444 -31.30 -9.11 -0.64
N PRO A 445 -31.55 -9.68 -1.84
CA PRO A 445 -32.02 -8.97 -3.03
C PRO A 445 -33.46 -8.46 -2.84
N GLU A 446 -33.69 -7.17 -3.07
CA GLU A 446 -35.00 -6.53 -2.85
C GLU A 446 -35.36 -5.56 -3.97
N ALA A 447 -36.65 -5.40 -4.22
CA ALA A 447 -37.13 -4.34 -5.10
C ALA A 447 -36.82 -2.97 -4.47
N PHE A 448 -36.16 -2.10 -5.21
CA PHE A 448 -35.75 -0.78 -4.75
C PHE A 448 -35.75 0.21 -5.91
N GLY A 449 -36.40 1.36 -5.72
CA GLY A 449 -36.74 2.24 -6.82
C GLY A 449 -37.60 1.49 -7.84
N ARG A 450 -37.19 1.50 -9.12
CA ARG A 450 -37.82 0.72 -10.20
C ARG A 450 -37.10 -0.59 -10.50
N GLY A 451 -35.91 -0.79 -9.94
CA GLY A 451 -35.10 -1.98 -10.16
C GLY A 451 -35.02 -2.88 -8.93
N VAL A 452 -33.93 -3.64 -8.87
CA VAL A 452 -33.61 -4.57 -7.78
C VAL A 452 -32.18 -4.30 -7.34
N ARG A 453 -31.97 -4.21 -6.03
CA ARG A 453 -30.64 -4.08 -5.45
C ARG A 453 -30.27 -5.29 -4.61
N TYR A 454 -28.99 -5.61 -4.62
CA TYR A 454 -28.34 -6.45 -3.64
C TYR A 454 -27.09 -5.75 -3.12
N VAL A 455 -26.99 -5.62 -1.80
CA VAL A 455 -25.80 -5.12 -1.11
C VAL A 455 -25.18 -6.29 -0.37
N SER A 456 -23.97 -6.68 -0.78
CA SER A 456 -23.17 -7.67 -0.07
C SER A 456 -22.73 -7.09 1.28
N SER A 457 -22.61 -7.95 2.28
CA SER A 457 -21.88 -7.60 3.50
C SER A 457 -20.37 -7.65 3.23
N THR A 458 -19.55 -7.57 4.28
CA THR A 458 -18.09 -7.60 4.17
C THR A 458 -17.58 -9.01 3.96
N THR A 459 -16.71 -9.21 2.96
CA THR A 459 -15.99 -10.47 2.73
C THR A 459 -14.80 -10.60 3.67
N GLY A 460 -14.23 -9.51 4.16
CA GLY A 460 -13.12 -9.53 5.12
C GLY A 460 -13.55 -9.68 6.58
N GLY A 461 -14.84 -9.58 6.91
CA GLY A 461 -15.30 -9.47 8.30
C GLY A 461 -14.83 -8.16 8.93
N ALA A 462 -14.78 -7.09 8.14
CA ALA A 462 -14.28 -5.79 8.52
C ALA A 462 -15.25 -5.06 9.45
N LEU A 463 -14.76 -4.70 10.64
CA LEU A 463 -15.50 -3.88 11.60
C LEU A 463 -14.98 -2.44 11.54
N ALA A 464 -15.88 -1.47 11.65
CA ALA A 464 -15.50 -0.05 11.65
C ALA A 464 -14.40 0.22 12.71
N ASN A 465 -13.34 0.93 12.30
CA ASN A 465 -12.17 1.27 13.13
C ASN A 465 -11.36 0.07 13.65
N ALA A 466 -11.49 -1.10 13.05
CA ALA A 466 -10.66 -2.27 13.35
C ALA A 466 -9.76 -2.61 12.16
N LEU A 467 -8.58 -3.17 12.45
CA LEU A 467 -7.76 -3.83 11.44
C LEU A 467 -8.37 -5.19 11.10
N THR A 468 -8.50 -5.43 9.81
CA THR A 468 -9.06 -6.67 9.25
C THR A 468 -8.03 -7.78 9.02
N PRO A 469 -6.71 -7.53 8.82
CA PRO A 469 -5.72 -8.59 8.85
C PRO A 469 -5.79 -9.40 10.16
N GLY A 470 -5.80 -10.73 10.05
CA GLY A 470 -5.97 -11.63 11.18
C GLY A 470 -7.33 -12.32 11.24
N PRO A 471 -7.71 -12.84 12.43
CA PRO A 471 -9.03 -13.42 12.67
C PRO A 471 -10.15 -12.38 12.50
N LEU A 472 -11.32 -12.85 12.05
CA LEU A 472 -12.48 -12.02 11.75
C LEU A 472 -12.95 -11.20 12.96
N LYS A 473 -13.39 -9.95 12.72
CA LYS A 473 -13.94 -9.07 13.77
C LYS A 473 -15.46 -9.09 13.83
N MET A 474 -16.08 -9.50 12.73
CA MET A 474 -17.50 -9.76 12.59
C MET A 474 -17.71 -10.83 11.51
N ASP A 475 -18.94 -11.26 11.33
CA ASP A 475 -19.27 -12.23 10.29
C ASP A 475 -18.79 -11.74 8.91
N ALA A 476 -18.09 -12.62 8.20
CA ALA A 476 -17.65 -12.42 6.84
C ALA A 476 -18.57 -13.16 5.87
N THR A 477 -18.82 -12.59 4.70
CA THR A 477 -19.74 -13.16 3.70
C THR A 477 -19.12 -13.25 2.30
N VAL A 478 -19.44 -14.34 1.61
CA VAL A 478 -19.19 -14.53 0.18
C VAL A 478 -20.50 -14.95 -0.46
N SER A 479 -20.85 -14.38 -1.60
CA SER A 479 -22.12 -14.65 -2.27
C SER A 479 -21.93 -15.36 -3.60
N ILE A 480 -22.81 -16.31 -3.92
CA ILE A 480 -22.90 -16.93 -5.25
C ILE A 480 -24.14 -16.38 -5.92
N ILE A 481 -24.02 -15.87 -7.14
CA ILE A 481 -25.14 -15.31 -7.92
C ILE A 481 -25.27 -16.08 -9.22
N ARG A 482 -26.49 -16.50 -9.58
CA ARG A 482 -26.78 -17.13 -10.86
C ARG A 482 -27.53 -16.18 -11.78
N VAL A 483 -27.14 -16.13 -13.05
CA VAL A 483 -27.75 -15.28 -14.07
C VAL A 483 -28.18 -16.13 -15.26
N ASP A 484 -29.41 -15.92 -15.75
CA ASP A 484 -29.91 -16.56 -16.97
C ASP A 484 -29.22 -15.91 -18.20
N ASN A 485 -28.45 -16.67 -18.97
CA ASN A 485 -27.71 -16.16 -20.12
C ASN A 485 -28.59 -15.76 -21.31
N ARG A 486 -29.84 -16.19 -21.35
CA ARG A 486 -30.79 -15.81 -22.40
C ARG A 486 -31.51 -14.51 -22.07
N THR A 487 -31.96 -14.36 -20.83
CA THR A 487 -32.68 -13.14 -20.39
C THR A 487 -31.77 -12.08 -19.79
N LYS A 488 -30.51 -12.44 -19.48
CA LYS A 488 -29.51 -11.63 -18.77
C LYS A 488 -29.93 -11.20 -17.37
N ARG A 489 -30.90 -11.90 -16.76
CA ARG A 489 -31.46 -11.56 -15.46
C ARG A 489 -30.85 -12.39 -14.34
N PRO A 490 -30.44 -11.78 -13.20
CA PRO A 490 -30.18 -12.50 -11.97
C PRO A 490 -31.37 -13.38 -11.58
N ILE A 491 -31.10 -14.65 -11.26
CA ILE A 491 -32.08 -15.66 -10.90
C ILE A 491 -32.20 -15.70 -9.38
N ASP A 492 -31.10 -16.03 -8.71
CA ASP A 492 -31.01 -16.18 -7.27
C ASP A 492 -29.56 -16.02 -6.78
N LEU A 493 -29.43 -15.91 -5.47
CA LEU A 493 -28.15 -15.92 -4.77
C LEU A 493 -28.15 -16.85 -3.57
N GLN A 494 -26.96 -17.32 -3.20
CA GLN A 494 -26.72 -18.09 -1.99
C GLN A 494 -25.55 -17.44 -1.23
N ILE A 495 -25.75 -17.20 0.06
CA ILE A 495 -24.76 -16.53 0.92
C ILE A 495 -24.04 -17.58 1.76
N ILE A 496 -22.72 -17.50 1.77
CA ILE A 496 -21.83 -18.22 2.66
C ILE A 496 -21.39 -17.25 3.75
N THR A 497 -21.57 -17.62 5.00
CA THR A 497 -21.18 -16.81 6.17
C THR A 497 -20.12 -17.55 6.97
N VAL A 498 -19.03 -16.86 7.32
CA VAL A 498 -17.98 -17.31 8.23
C VAL A 498 -18.04 -16.44 9.47
N SER A 499 -18.24 -17.05 10.64
CA SER A 499 -18.26 -16.32 11.90
C SER A 499 -16.85 -16.13 12.48
N PRO A 500 -16.64 -15.16 13.40
CA PRO A 500 -15.41 -15.07 14.18
C PRO A 500 -15.08 -16.31 15.02
N GLY A 501 -16.04 -17.22 15.21
CA GLY A 501 -15.87 -18.49 15.91
C GLY A 501 -15.54 -19.67 14.98
N GLU A 502 -15.05 -19.42 13.76
CA GLU A 502 -14.70 -20.42 12.73
C GLU A 502 -15.90 -21.17 12.12
N GLU A 503 -17.12 -20.89 12.57
CA GLU A 503 -18.32 -21.55 12.07
C GLU A 503 -18.64 -21.08 10.65
N VAL A 504 -18.85 -22.04 9.74
CA VAL A 504 -19.28 -21.78 8.37
C VAL A 504 -20.72 -22.23 8.19
N SER A 505 -21.57 -21.31 7.72
CA SER A 505 -22.95 -21.62 7.34
C SER A 505 -23.21 -21.22 5.89
N ILE A 506 -24.06 -21.98 5.22
CA ILE A 506 -24.48 -21.70 3.84
C ILE A 506 -26.00 -21.57 3.83
N GLY A 507 -26.48 -20.38 3.50
CA GLY A 507 -27.91 -20.07 3.48
C GLY A 507 -28.67 -20.76 2.35
N PRO A 508 -30.02 -20.71 2.38
CA PRO A 508 -30.83 -21.14 1.25
C PRO A 508 -30.59 -20.24 0.03
N TRP A 509 -30.94 -20.73 -1.16
CA TRP A 509 -31.03 -19.88 -2.35
C TRP A 509 -32.17 -18.88 -2.21
N VAL A 510 -31.89 -17.60 -2.45
CA VAL A 510 -32.84 -16.47 -2.39
C VAL A 510 -32.99 -15.89 -3.79
N ARG A 511 -34.22 -15.83 -4.30
CA ARG A 511 -34.51 -15.32 -5.64
C ARG A 511 -34.44 -13.81 -5.73
N PHE A 512 -33.88 -13.33 -6.83
CA PHE A 512 -34.01 -11.92 -7.20
C PHE A 512 -35.47 -11.64 -7.59
N PRO A 513 -36.11 -10.61 -7.00
CA PRO A 513 -37.42 -10.16 -7.47
C PRO A 513 -37.34 -9.66 -8.92
N GLU A 514 -38.49 -9.43 -9.53
CA GLU A 514 -38.56 -8.76 -10.83
C GLU A 514 -38.52 -7.23 -10.63
N PRO A 515 -37.81 -6.48 -11.49
CA PRO A 515 -37.90 -5.02 -11.56
C PRO A 515 -39.35 -4.57 -11.76
N GLN A 516 -39.71 -3.41 -11.20
CA GLN A 516 -41.05 -2.87 -11.38
C GLN A 516 -41.21 -2.28 -12.79
N PRO A 517 -42.24 -2.69 -13.56
CA PRO A 517 -42.44 -2.16 -14.90
C PRO A 517 -42.73 -0.66 -14.88
N LEU A 518 -42.29 0.05 -15.93
CA LEU A 518 -42.70 1.41 -16.25
C LEU A 518 -44.19 1.39 -16.67
N VAL A 519 -45.12 1.27 -15.71
CA VAL A 519 -46.53 1.52 -16.01
C VAL A 519 -46.71 3.03 -16.11
N ALA A 520 -46.97 3.52 -17.32
CA ALA A 520 -47.64 4.79 -17.48
C ALA A 520 -49.07 4.58 -16.98
N ASP A 521 -49.38 4.99 -15.75
CA ASP A 521 -50.78 5.07 -15.32
C ASP A 521 -51.50 5.99 -16.32
N PRO A 522 -52.48 5.49 -17.10
CA PRO A 522 -53.38 6.39 -17.80
C PRO A 522 -54.12 7.15 -16.70
N VAL A 523 -53.93 8.46 -16.63
CA VAL A 523 -54.82 9.32 -15.86
C VAL A 523 -56.20 9.14 -16.50
N GLU A 524 -57.06 8.32 -15.90
CA GLU A 524 -58.46 8.31 -16.28
C GLU A 524 -59.00 9.72 -16.06
N PRO A 525 -59.60 10.36 -17.09
CA PRO A 525 -60.20 11.66 -16.91
C PRO A 525 -61.34 11.51 -15.91
N SER A 526 -61.27 12.29 -14.83
CA SER A 526 -62.35 12.39 -13.84
C SER A 526 -63.65 12.82 -14.53
N GLU A 527 -64.68 11.98 -14.50
CA GLU A 527 -66.06 12.36 -14.81
C GLU A 527 -66.68 13.21 -13.70
#